data_AF-A0A9E3XZP7-F1
#
_entry.id   AF-A0A9E3XZP7-F1
#
_cell.length_a   1.000
_cell.length_b   1.000
_cell.length_c   1.000
_cell.angle_alpha   90.00
_cell.angle_beta   90.00
_cell.angle_gamma   90.00
#
_symmetry.space_group_name_H-M   'P 1'
#
loop_
_entity.id
_entity.type
_entity.pdbx_description
1 polymer ?
#
loop_
_entity_poly.entity_id
_entity_poly.type
_entity_poly.pdbx_seq_one_letter_code
_entity_poly.pdbx_strand_id
1 'polypeptide(L)'
;MSVDPTSIVIPADLLPQDGRFGCGPSKVRAEQVLALAQANQNLLGTSHRQAPVKQLVGSVRDGLKQLFNLRKDWEIVLGNGGST
;
A
#
# COMPACT_ATOMS: atom_id res chain seq x y z
N MET A 1 -38.22 10.85 -22.22
CA MET A 1 -37.02 10.46 -23.02
C MET A 1 -35.95 10.05 -22.03
N SER A 2 -35.46 8.81 -22.11
CA SER A 2 -34.32 8.38 -21.31
C SER A 2 -33.06 8.88 -21.98
N VAL A 3 -32.19 9.56 -21.24
CA VAL A 3 -30.82 9.81 -21.68
C VAL A 3 -30.09 8.47 -21.67
N ASP A 4 -29.32 8.19 -22.71
CA ASP A 4 -28.40 7.04 -22.70
C ASP A 4 -27.26 7.35 -21.73
N PRO A 5 -27.07 6.59 -20.64
CA PRO A 5 -26.02 6.84 -19.67
C PRO A 5 -24.62 6.88 -20.27
N THR A 6 -24.39 6.18 -21.39
CA THR A 6 -23.09 6.17 -22.08
C THR A 6 -22.80 7.46 -22.84
N SER A 7 -23.83 8.29 -23.08
CA SER A 7 -23.67 9.63 -23.68
C SER A 7 -23.29 10.71 -22.68
N ILE A 8 -23.30 10.41 -21.38
CA ILE A 8 -22.93 11.35 -20.32
C ILE A 8 -21.41 11.47 -20.25
N VAL A 9 -20.90 12.66 -20.60
CA VAL A 9 -19.47 12.98 -20.49
C VAL A 9 -19.23 13.85 -19.26
N ILE A 10 -18.36 13.39 -18.36
CA ILE A 10 -17.93 14.19 -17.20
C ILE A 10 -16.98 15.28 -17.70
N PRO A 11 -17.26 16.58 -17.45
CA PRO A 11 -16.33 17.67 -17.75
C PRO A 11 -14.93 17.40 -17.18
N ALA A 12 -13.89 17.71 -17.95
CA ALA A 12 -12.52 17.34 -17.60
C ALA A 12 -12.03 17.97 -16.29
N ASP A 13 -12.51 19.16 -15.96
CA ASP A 13 -12.26 19.90 -14.73
C ASP A 13 -12.95 19.30 -13.50
N LEU A 14 -13.95 18.43 -13.70
CA LEU A 14 -14.63 17.68 -12.64
C LEU A 14 -14.06 16.27 -12.44
N LEU A 15 -13.10 15.84 -13.27
CA LEU A 15 -12.46 14.54 -13.10
C LEU A 15 -11.58 14.53 -11.85
N PRO A 16 -11.59 13.43 -11.08
CA PRO A 16 -10.64 13.29 -9.99
C PRO A 16 -9.22 13.18 -10.55
N GLN A 17 -8.23 13.61 -9.77
CA GLN A 17 -6.82 13.43 -10.12
C GLN A 17 -6.45 11.95 -10.31
N ASP A 18 -7.18 11.03 -9.67
CA ASP A 18 -6.99 9.59 -9.79
C ASP A 18 -8.33 8.86 -9.68
N GLY A 19 -8.61 7.98 -10.65
CA GLY A 19 -9.89 7.26 -10.74
C GLY A 19 -9.97 5.95 -9.94
N ARG A 20 -8.95 5.60 -9.14
CA ARG A 20 -8.89 4.30 -8.44
C ARG A 20 -9.67 4.32 -7.12
N PHE A 21 -10.99 4.12 -7.18
CA PHE A 21 -11.91 4.11 -6.03
C PHE A 21 -12.23 2.72 -5.44
N GLY A 22 -11.48 1.68 -5.79
CA GLY A 22 -11.69 0.32 -5.26
C GLY A 22 -11.52 0.25 -3.73
N CYS A 23 -12.36 -0.56 -3.07
CA CYS A 23 -12.30 -0.78 -1.61
C CYS A 23 -11.23 -1.81 -1.18
N GLY A 24 -10.52 -2.41 -2.14
CA GLY A 24 -9.55 -3.47 -1.92
C GLY A 24 -9.49 -4.39 -3.15
N PRO A 25 -8.43 -4.34 -3.97
CA PRO A 25 -7.29 -3.42 -3.92
C PRO A 25 -7.71 -1.94 -4.10
N SER A 26 -6.98 -1.03 -3.46
CA SER A 26 -7.24 0.42 -3.47
C SER A 26 -6.08 1.20 -4.12
N LYS A 27 -6.22 2.53 -4.24
CA LYS A 27 -5.18 3.40 -4.82
C LYS A 27 -3.84 3.30 -4.09
N VAL A 28 -2.79 2.89 -4.81
CA VAL A 28 -1.39 3.04 -4.38
C VAL A 28 -0.81 4.32 -4.98
N ARG A 29 -0.23 5.20 -4.16
CA ARG A 29 0.34 6.48 -4.62
C ARG A 29 1.61 6.25 -5.45
N ALA A 30 1.93 7.16 -6.39
CA ALA A 30 3.02 6.97 -7.34
C ALA A 30 4.39 6.84 -6.64
N GLU A 31 4.63 7.66 -5.61
CA GLU A 31 5.83 7.64 -4.78
C GLU A 31 6.04 6.31 -4.04
N GLN A 32 4.96 5.61 -3.68
CA GLN A 32 5.07 4.28 -3.05
C GLN A 32 5.51 3.21 -4.04
N VAL A 33 5.07 3.32 -5.30
CA VAL A 33 5.53 2.44 -6.39
C VAL A 33 7.00 2.72 -6.70
N LEU A 34 7.40 4.00 -6.76
CA LEU A 34 8.80 4.38 -7.00
C LEU A 34 9.72 3.91 -5.87
N ALA A 35 9.28 3.95 -4.62
CA ALA A 35 10.06 3.46 -3.48
C ALA A 35 10.41 1.97 -3.62
N LEU A 36 9.53 1.15 -4.21
CA LEU A 36 9.82 -0.25 -4.49
C LEU A 36 10.94 -0.40 -5.52
N ALA A 37 10.89 0.37 -6.61
CA ALA A 37 11.94 0.37 -7.63
C ALA A 37 13.30 0.81 -7.06
N GLN A 38 13.30 1.82 -6.19
CA GLN A 38 14.51 2.29 -5.50
C GLN A 38 15.09 1.24 -4.53
N ALA A 39 14.24 0.46 -3.86
CA ALA A 39 14.66 -0.59 -2.95
C ALA A 39 15.19 -1.86 -3.64
N ASN A 40 14.98 -1.99 -4.97
CA ASN A 40 15.25 -3.20 -5.75
C ASN A 40 16.63 -3.80 -5.50
N GLN A 41 17.70 -3.01 -5.63
CA GLN A 41 19.08 -3.50 -5.57
C GLN A 41 19.47 -4.11 -4.22
N ASN A 42 18.79 -3.71 -3.14
CA ASN A 42 19.17 -4.10 -1.77
C ASN A 42 18.25 -5.16 -1.16
N LEU A 43 17.01 -5.27 -1.65
CA LEU A 43 15.99 -6.10 -1.02
C LEU A 43 15.43 -7.17 -1.96
N LEU A 44 15.07 -6.79 -3.19
CA LEU A 44 14.38 -7.70 -4.10
C LEU A 44 15.35 -8.80 -4.58
N GLY A 45 14.89 -10.05 -4.55
CA GLY A 45 15.70 -11.21 -4.88
C GLY A 45 16.71 -11.64 -3.80
N THR A 46 16.77 -10.95 -2.65
CA THR A 46 17.65 -11.32 -1.53
C THR A 46 16.94 -12.24 -0.52
N SER A 47 17.72 -12.92 0.34
CA SER A 47 17.15 -13.84 1.33
C SER A 47 16.45 -13.11 2.48
N HIS A 48 15.21 -13.52 2.76
CA HIS A 48 14.41 -13.01 3.88
C HIS A 48 15.03 -13.30 5.27
N ARG A 49 15.99 -14.21 5.35
CA ARG A 49 16.68 -14.54 6.60
C ARG A 49 17.87 -13.60 6.89
N GLN A 50 18.25 -12.78 5.92
CA GLN A 50 19.40 -11.87 6.02
C GLN A 50 19.01 -10.52 6.60
N ALA A 51 20.02 -9.79 7.08
CA ALA A 51 19.83 -8.52 7.79
C ALA A 51 18.98 -7.48 7.03
N PRO A 52 19.15 -7.24 5.71
CA PRO A 52 18.39 -6.20 5.00
C PRO A 52 16.87 -6.42 5.05
N VAL A 53 16.41 -7.66 4.80
CA VAL A 53 14.97 -7.98 4.84
C VAL A 53 14.45 -8.03 6.28
N LYS A 54 15.24 -8.53 7.24
CA LYS A 54 14.86 -8.50 8.67
C LYS A 54 14.70 -7.07 9.18
N GLN A 55 15.56 -6.13 8.75
CA GLN A 55 15.45 -4.72 9.08
C GLN A 55 14.20 -4.08 8.48
N LEU A 56 13.86 -4.41 7.22
CA LEU A 56 12.59 -3.99 6.62
C LEU A 56 11.39 -4.45 7.46
N VAL A 57 11.33 -5.74 7.82
CA VAL A 57 10.26 -6.28 8.67
C VAL A 57 10.23 -5.59 10.04
N GLY A 58 11.40 -5.32 10.64
CA GLY A 58 11.52 -4.54 11.87
C GLY A 58 10.87 -3.15 11.74
N SER A 59 11.22 -2.41 10.69
CA SER A 59 10.67 -1.07 10.43
C SER A 59 9.14 -1.06 10.25
N VAL A 60 8.57 -2.11 9.64
CA VAL A 60 7.12 -2.26 9.52
C VAL A 60 6.49 -2.47 10.90
N ARG A 61 7.05 -3.34 11.74
CA ARG A 61 6.54 -3.57 13.11
C ARG A 61 6.63 -2.29 13.95
N ASP A 62 7.73 -1.55 13.86
CA ASP A 62 7.92 -0.30 14.60
C ASP A 62 6.95 0.78 14.14
N GLY A 63 6.77 0.93 12.82
CA GLY A 63 5.81 1.87 12.23
C GLY A 63 4.37 1.56 12.66
N LEU A 64 3.97 0.27 12.67
CA LEU A 64 2.64 -0.13 13.14
C LEU A 64 2.47 0.08 14.65
N LYS A 65 3.50 -0.20 15.46
CA LYS A 65 3.50 0.11 16.90
C LYS A 65 3.25 1.60 17.14
N GLN A 66 3.92 2.46 16.38
CA GLN A 66 3.74 3.91 16.47
C GLN A 66 2.35 4.34 15.98
N LEU A 67 1.93 3.88 14.79
CA LEU A 67 0.66 4.25 14.17
C LEU A 67 -0.54 3.94 15.07
N PHE A 68 -0.51 2.79 15.75
CA PHE A 68 -1.57 2.37 16.65
C PHE A 68 -1.37 2.79 18.11
N ASN A 69 -0.28 3.51 18.43
CA ASN A 69 0.10 3.86 19.80
C ASN A 69 0.05 2.64 20.74
N LEU A 70 0.74 1.57 20.33
CA LEU A 70 0.61 0.26 20.93
C LEU A 70 1.13 0.24 22.37
N ARG A 71 0.44 -0.49 23.26
CA ARG A 71 0.89 -0.67 24.65
C ARG A 71 2.20 -1.47 24.70
N LYS A 72 2.98 -1.26 25.77
CA LYS A 72 4.29 -1.90 25.97
C LYS A 72 4.24 -3.44 26.01
N ASP A 73 3.11 -3.99 26.46
CA ASP A 73 2.86 -5.42 26.62
C ASP A 73 2.26 -6.08 25.35
N TRP A 74 2.12 -5.35 24.26
CA TRP A 74 1.50 -5.82 23.02
C TRP A 74 2.51 -5.97 21.89
N GLU A 75 2.25 -6.91 20.99
CA GLU A 75 3.14 -7.23 19.88
C GLU A 75 2.43 -7.21 18.52
N ILE A 76 3.20 -6.84 17.50
CA ILE A 76 2.79 -6.99 16.10
C ILE A 76 3.29 -8.34 15.59
N VAL A 77 2.35 -9.18 15.15
CA VAL A 77 2.61 -10.49 14.53
C VAL A 77 2.18 -10.43 13.07
N LEU A 78 2.94 -11.06 12.17
CA LEU A 78 2.66 -11.10 10.73
C LEU A 78 2.98 -12.47 10.15
N GLY A 79 2.24 -12.85 9.11
CA GLY A 79 2.40 -14.08 8.35
C GLY A 79 1.74 -13.95 6.97
N ASN A 80 2.04 -14.89 6.07
CA ASN A 80 1.43 -14.91 4.75
C ASN A 80 -0.03 -15.37 4.82
N GLY A 81 -0.89 -14.88 3.92
CA GLY A 81 -2.28 -15.31 3.78
C GLY A 81 -3.27 -14.16 3.67
N GLY A 82 -3.00 -13.02 4.32
CA GLY A 82 -4.00 -11.95 4.43
C GLY A 82 -5.20 -12.39 5.28
N SER A 83 -6.24 -11.55 5.35
CA SER A 83 -7.46 -11.84 6.11
C SER A 83 -8.54 -12.58 5.30
N THR A 84 -8.28 -12.86 4.03
CA THR A 84 -9.22 -13.42 3.04
C THR A 84 -8.81 -14.82 2.63
#